data_AF-A0A952G056-F1
#
_entry.id   AF-A0A952G056-F1
#
_cell.length_a   1.000
_cell.length_b   1.000
_cell.length_c   1.000
_cell.angle_alpha   90.00
_cell.angle_beta   90.00
_cell.angle_gamma   90.00
#
_symmetry.space_group_name_H-M   'P 1'
#
loop_
_entity.id
_entity.type
_entity.pdbx_description
1 polymer ?
#
loop_
_entity_poly.entity_id
_entity_poly.type
_entity_poly.pdbx_seq_one_letter_code
_entity_poly.pdbx_strand_id
1 'polypeptide(L)' 'MTKSFIPDETYFLMRWIDLEAAWRMLASPNRQADIDEVLHTLQTLDRNPDGGNAVFTMVAATAWLTDDGARPADADAAE' A
#
# COMPACT_ATOMS: atom_id res chain seq x y z
N MET A 1 26.49 -15.74 15.58
CA MET A 1 26.34 -14.27 15.72
C MET A 1 25.44 -13.78 14.60
N THR A 2 24.17 -13.55 14.90
CA THR A 2 23.20 -12.95 13.98
C THR A 2 23.51 -11.46 13.91
N LYS A 3 24.08 -10.98 12.79
CA LYS A 3 24.18 -9.54 12.56
C LYS A 3 22.76 -9.00 12.44
N SER A 4 22.40 -8.05 13.29
CA SER A 4 21.15 -7.30 13.15
C SER A 4 21.20 -6.58 11.80
N PHE A 5 20.18 -6.83 10.97
CA PHE A 5 20.00 -6.09 9.72
C PHE A 5 19.68 -4.64 10.09
N ILE A 6 20.56 -3.72 9.71
CA ILE A 6 20.30 -2.29 9.79
C ILE A 6 19.93 -1.87 8.37
N PRO A 7 18.65 -1.55 8.10
CA PRO A 7 18.24 -1.08 6.79
C PRO A 7 18.99 0.21 6.48
N ASP A 8 19.67 0.21 5.34
CA ASP A 8 20.29 1.41 4.80
C ASP A 8 19.21 2.26 4.13
N GLU A 9 18.84 3.36 4.79
CA GLU A 9 17.80 4.28 4.33
C GLU A 9 18.12 4.92 2.97
N THR A 10 19.37 4.84 2.52
CA THR A 10 19.81 5.40 1.23
C THR A 10 19.29 4.61 0.03
N TYR A 11 18.97 3.32 0.21
CA TYR A 11 18.75 2.41 -0.91
C TYR A 11 17.32 1.89 -1.06
N PHE A 12 16.42 2.20 -0.12
CA PHE A 12 15.03 1.76 -0.21
C PHE A 12 14.13 2.81 -0.87
N LEU A 13 14.46 3.17 -2.12
CA LEU A 13 13.65 4.04 -2.95
C LEU A 13 12.86 3.19 -3.96
N MET A 14 11.54 3.26 -3.90
CA MET A 14 10.66 2.62 -4.87
C MET A 14 10.18 3.65 -5.89
N ARG A 15 10.33 3.36 -7.18
CA ARG A 15 9.77 4.23 -8.23
C ARG A 15 8.28 3.96 -8.35
N TRP A 16 7.51 4.96 -8.77
CA TRP A 16 6.06 4.84 -8.98
C TRP A 16 5.65 3.68 -9.89
N ILE A 17 6.43 3.41 -10.95
CA ILE A 17 6.18 2.27 -11.85
C ILE A 17 6.37 0.91 -11.16
N ASP A 18 7.33 0.82 -10.23
CA ASP A 18 7.58 -0.41 -9.49
C ASP A 18 6.49 -0.64 -8.44
N LEU A 19 5.98 0.45 -7.82
CA LEU A 19 4.81 0.41 -6.92
C LEU A 19 3.54 -0.02 -7.67
N GLU A 20 3.28 0.55 -8.84
CA GLU A 20 2.15 0.16 -9.69
C GLU A 20 2.19 -1.32 -10.04
N ALA A 21 3.34 -1.83 -10.49
CA ALA A 21 3.52 -3.24 -10.81
C ALA A 21 3.27 -4.14 -9.60
N ALA A 22 3.77 -3.75 -8.42
CA ALA A 22 3.52 -4.47 -7.17
C ALA A 22 2.04 -4.50 -6.81
N TRP A 23 1.34 -3.37 -6.94
CA TRP A 23 -0.10 -3.30 -6.69
C TRP A 23 -0.91 -4.10 -7.71
N ARG A 24 -0.57 -4.08 -9.00
CA ARG A 24 -1.24 -4.94 -9.99
C ARG A 24 -1.04 -6.43 -9.70
N MET A 25 0.07 -6.82 -9.07
CA MET A 25 0.31 -8.21 -8.69
C MET A 25 -0.47 -8.63 -7.43
N LEU A 26 -0.62 -7.71 -6.47
CA LEU A 26 -1.17 -8.03 -5.14
C LEU A 26 -2.64 -7.65 -4.97
N ALA A 27 -3.16 -6.72 -5.77
CA ALA A 27 -4.51 -6.21 -5.60
C ALA A 27 -5.56 -7.26 -5.92
N SER A 28 -6.60 -7.26 -5.11
CA SER A 28 -7.82 -8.04 -5.32
C SER A 28 -8.38 -7.77 -6.71
N PRO A 29 -8.91 -8.79 -7.41
CA PRO A 29 -9.37 -8.62 -8.80
C PRO A 29 -10.41 -7.51 -9.01
N ASN A 30 -11.24 -7.24 -8.00
CA ASN A 30 -12.26 -6.19 -8.01
C ASN A 30 -11.71 -4.77 -7.80
N ARG A 31 -10.46 -4.62 -7.33
CA ARG A 31 -9.83 -3.31 -7.06
C ARG A 31 -8.74 -2.95 -8.06
N GLN A 32 -8.48 -3.82 -9.05
CA GLN A 32 -7.48 -3.58 -10.10
C GLN A 32 -7.74 -2.31 -10.91
N ALA A 33 -9.02 -1.95 -11.12
CA ALA A 33 -9.41 -0.76 -11.85
C ALA A 33 -9.09 0.55 -11.10
N ASP A 34 -8.98 0.49 -9.78
CA ASP A 34 -8.79 1.67 -8.91
C ASP A 34 -7.31 2.05 -8.75
N ILE A 35 -6.37 1.16 -9.15
CA ILE A 35 -4.93 1.34 -8.97
C ILE A 35 -4.42 2.67 -9.54
N ASP A 36 -4.85 3.02 -10.75
CA ASP A 36 -4.35 4.21 -11.45
C ASP A 36 -4.81 5.50 -10.75
N GLU A 37 -6.06 5.52 -10.26
CA GLU A 37 -6.62 6.66 -9.51
C GLU A 37 -5.93 6.83 -8.15
N VAL A 38 -5.71 5.73 -7.43
CA VAL A 38 -5.03 5.73 -6.14
C VAL A 38 -3.58 6.21 -6.29
N LEU A 39 -2.87 5.75 -7.32
CA LEU A 39 -1.52 6.23 -7.63
C LEU A 39 -1.48 7.72 -7.94
N HIS A 40 -2.43 8.20 -8.75
CA HIS A 40 -2.52 9.63 -9.06
C HIS A 40 -2.77 10.48 -7.80
N THR A 41 -3.63 9.98 -6.90
CA THR A 41 -3.92 10.63 -5.61
C THR A 41 -2.66 10.71 -4.76
N LEU A 42 -1.89 9.62 -4.65
CA LEU A 42 -0.63 9.61 -3.89
C LEU A 42 0.43 10.54 -4.47
N GLN A 43 0.61 10.55 -5.79
CA GLN A 43 1.53 11.47 -6.45
C GLN A 43 1.14 12.94 -6.23
N THR A 44 -0.15 13.22 -6.12
CA THR A 44 -0.65 14.57 -5.82
C THR A 44 -0.39 14.94 -4.36
N LEU A 45 -0.59 14.01 -3.43
CA LEU A 45 -0.29 14.21 -2.01
C LEU A 45 1.21 14.36 -1.74
N ASP A 46 2.06 13.60 -2.42
CA ASP A 46 3.52 13.65 -2.30
C ASP A 46 4.10 15.01 -2.74
N ARG A 47 3.46 15.66 -3.73
CA ARG A 47 3.83 17.02 -4.17
C ARG A 47 3.45 18.11 -3.18
N ASN A 48 2.62 17.82 -2.18
CA ASN A 48 2.18 18.80 -1.20
C ASN A 48 3.24 18.87 -0.06
N PRO A 49 3.81 20.06 0.24
CA PRO A 49 4.90 20.20 1.23
C PRO A 49 4.56 19.74 2.66
N ASP A 50 3.28 19.57 3.00
CA ASP A 50 2.84 18.96 4.27
C ASP A 50 2.90 17.42 4.26
N GLY A 51 3.89 16.86 3.54
CA GLY A 51 4.01 15.48 3.02
C GLY A 51 3.95 14.31 4.02
N GLY A 52 3.66 14.53 5.31
CA GLY A 52 3.44 13.47 6.29
C GLY A 52 2.26 12.55 5.94
N ASN A 53 1.29 13.02 5.16
CA ASN A 53 0.07 12.27 4.85
C ASN A 53 0.24 11.24 3.72
N ALA A 54 1.21 11.40 2.81
CA ALA A 54 1.33 10.53 1.64
C ALA A 54 1.70 9.09 2.01
N VAL A 55 2.61 8.90 2.97
CA VAL A 55 3.05 7.57 3.41
C VAL A 55 1.91 6.80 4.11
N PHE A 56 1.17 7.45 5.00
CA PHE A 56 0.02 6.80 5.66
C PHE A 56 -1.07 6.42 4.65
N THR A 57 -1.34 7.30 3.68
CA THR A 57 -2.28 6.99 2.59
C THR A 57 -1.76 5.84 1.74
N MET A 58 -0.46 5.74 1.46
CA MET A 58 0.12 4.64 0.69
C MET A 58 -0.06 3.30 1.41
N VAL A 59 0.17 3.26 2.73
CA VAL A 59 -0.03 2.05 3.55
C VAL A 59 -1.51 1.66 3.58
N ALA A 60 -2.41 2.61 3.82
CA ALA A 60 -3.85 2.38 3.84
C ALA A 60 -4.36 1.90 2.48
N ALA A 61 -3.92 2.54 1.39
CA ALA A 61 -4.23 2.15 0.02
C ALA A 61 -3.73 0.72 -0.28
N THR A 62 -2.53 0.36 0.17
CA THR A 62 -2.00 -0.99 -0.03
C THR A 62 -2.83 -2.04 0.71
N ALA A 63 -3.18 -1.78 1.97
CA ALA A 63 -4.04 -2.67 2.75
C ALA A 63 -5.43 -2.81 2.11
N TRP A 64 -6.00 -1.70 1.64
CA TRP A 64 -7.27 -1.70 0.94
C TRP A 64 -7.18 -2.45 -0.39
N LEU A 65 -6.20 -2.17 -1.25
CA LEU A 65 -6.06 -2.84 -2.55
C LEU A 65 -5.93 -4.36 -2.43
N THR A 66 -5.27 -4.85 -1.37
CA THR A 66 -4.98 -6.27 -1.14
C THR A 66 -6.05 -7.02 -0.33
N ASP A 67 -7.06 -6.31 0.16
CA ASP A 67 -8.15 -6.89 0.92
C ASP A 67 -9.22 -7.49 -0.03
N ASP A 68 -9.31 -8.82 -0.08
CA ASP A 68 -10.34 -9.53 -0.85
C ASP A 68 -11.76 -9.37 -0.27
N GLY A 69 -11.92 -8.68 0.86
CA GLY A 69 -13.22 -8.45 1.50
C GLY A 69 -13.80 -9.69 2.17
N ALA A 70 -13.02 -10.76 2.28
CA ALA A 70 -13.38 -11.98 3.00
C ALA A 70 -13.34 -11.70 4.50
N ARG A 71 -14.43 -11.15 5.03
CA ARG A 71 -14.68 -11.10 6.48
C ARG A 71 -14.59 -12.54 7.01
N PRO A 72 -13.83 -12.83 8.08
CA PRO A 72 -13.86 -14.15 8.69
C PRO A 72 -15.30 -14.44 9.12
N ALA A 73 -15.83 -15.57 8.67
CA ALA A 73 -17.22 -16.01 8.89
C ALA A 73 -17.58 -16.21 10.38
N ASP A 74 -16.60 -16.10 11.29
CA ASP A 74 -16.75 -16.45 12.70
C ASP A 74 -16.85 -15.24 13.64
N ALA A 75 -16.92 -14.00 13.12
CA ALA A 75 -17.06 -12.80 13.96
C ALA A 75 -18.49 -12.57 14.52
N ASP A 76 -19.47 -13.38 14.11
CA ASP A 76 -20.86 -13.34 14.62
C ASP A 76 -21.19 -14.53 15.56
N ALA A 77 -20.20 -15.32 16.00
CA ALA A 77 -20.41 -16.51 16.84
C ALA A 77 -20.07 -16.36 18.34
N ALA A 78 -19.70 -15.16 18.80
CA ALA A 78 -19.54 -14.83 20.22
C ALA A 78 -19.87 -13.33 20.38
N GLU A 79 -20.77 -12.86 21.23
CA GLU A 79 -21.52 -13.41 22.37
C GLU A 79 -22.74 -12.48 22.59
#